data_AF-A0A5N6IWF3-F1
#
_entry.id   AF-A0A5N6IWF3-F1
#
_cell.length_a   1.000
_cell.length_b   1.000
_cell.length_c   1.000
_cell.angle_alpha   90.00
_cell.angle_beta   90.00
_cell.angle_gamma   90.00
#
_symmetry.space_group_name_H-M   'P 1'
#
loop_
_entity.id
_entity.type
_entity.pdbx_description
1 polymer ?
#
loop_
_entity_poly.entity_id
_entity_poly.type
_entity_poly.pdbx_seq_one_letter_code
_entity_poly.pdbx_strand_id
1 'polypeptide(L)'
;MQRASARLFEIAGKIGVEDVVKKSGAGWKDGISTALPALRSKYPRAETTEFNGDKAHKSPKDPSDPKEVVTLAMFSERGTRLGSAHIHEDAPLPHLNLALRNRATS
;
A
#
# COMPACT_ATOMS: atom_id res chain seq x y z
N MET A 1 26.32 14.39 4.08
CA MET A 1 24.91 14.17 4.49
C MET A 1 24.07 14.09 3.23
N GLN A 2 23.71 12.90 2.76
CA GLN A 2 22.80 12.76 1.62
C GLN A 2 21.42 13.25 2.06
N ARG A 3 20.94 14.33 1.45
CA ARG A 3 19.53 14.71 1.53
C ARG A 3 18.75 13.54 0.95
N ALA A 4 18.10 12.75 1.81
CA ALA A 4 17.05 11.86 1.36
C ALA A 4 16.04 12.77 0.64
N SER A 5 16.03 12.70 -0.69
CA SER A 5 15.02 13.39 -1.48
C SER A 5 13.68 12.89 -0.95
N ALA A 6 12.97 13.76 -0.23
CA ALA A 6 11.59 13.56 0.18
C ALA A 6 10.71 13.63 -1.07
N ARG A 7 10.96 12.78 -2.06
CA ARG A 7 9.92 12.43 -3.02
C ARG A 7 8.84 11.78 -2.16
N LEU A 8 7.69 12.44 -2.07
CA LEU A 8 6.48 11.86 -1.52
C LEU A 8 6.32 10.49 -2.18
N PHE A 9 5.97 9.47 -1.41
CA PHE A 9 5.51 8.22 -2.01
C PHE A 9 4.20 8.59 -2.70
N GLU A 10 4.26 8.85 -4.00
CA GLU A 10 3.14 9.46 -4.69
C GLU A 10 2.04 8.42 -4.79
N ILE A 11 0.90 8.74 -4.17
CA ILE A 11 -0.32 7.97 -4.36
C ILE A 11 -0.82 8.35 -5.75
N ALA A 12 -0.42 7.55 -6.73
CA ALA A 12 -0.92 7.62 -8.07
C ALA A 12 -2.33 6.99 -8.13
N GLY A 13 -3.15 7.47 -9.06
CA GLY A 13 -4.50 6.95 -9.26
C GLY A 13 -5.61 7.88 -8.77
N LYS A 14 -6.85 7.43 -8.94
CA LYS A 14 -8.07 8.21 -8.69
C LYS A 14 -8.52 8.22 -7.23
N ILE A 15 -7.98 7.31 -6.44
CA ILE A 15 -8.36 7.07 -5.05
C ILE A 15 -7.26 7.62 -4.17
N GLY A 16 -7.60 8.54 -3.28
CA GLY A 16 -6.71 9.08 -2.27
C GLY A 16 -6.99 8.51 -0.88
N VAL A 17 -6.16 8.89 0.09
CA VAL A 17 -6.36 8.56 1.51
C VAL A 17 -7.73 9.03 1.99
N GLU A 18 -8.17 10.20 1.55
CA GLU A 18 -9.45 10.79 1.94
C GLU A 18 -10.66 9.98 1.43
N ASP A 19 -10.54 9.29 0.29
CA ASP A 19 -11.62 8.43 -0.22
C ASP A 19 -11.76 7.17 0.63
N VAL A 20 -10.63 6.60 1.04
CA VAL A 20 -10.59 5.46 1.99
C VAL A 20 -11.17 5.89 3.34
N VAL A 21 -10.77 7.05 3.86
CA VAL A 21 -11.29 7.58 5.12
C VAL A 21 -12.80 7.81 5.06
N LYS A 22 -13.32 8.37 3.97
CA LYS A 22 -14.77 8.59 3.79
C LYS A 22 -15.57 7.29 3.82
N LYS A 23 -15.01 6.18 3.33
CA LYS A 23 -15.74 4.90 3.22
C LYS A 23 -15.48 3.92 4.35
N SER A 24 -14.35 4.04 5.03
CA SER A 24 -13.89 3.07 6.04
C SER A 24 -13.64 3.66 7.42
N GLY A 25 -13.63 4.99 7.57
CA GLY A 25 -13.51 5.68 8.85
C GLY A 25 -12.21 6.46 9.02
N ALA A 26 -12.21 7.39 9.98
CA ALA A 26 -11.11 8.33 10.21
C ALA A 26 -9.80 7.67 10.66
N GLY A 27 -9.85 6.52 11.36
CA GLY A 27 -8.65 5.84 11.87
C GLY A 27 -7.71 5.33 10.77
N TRP A 28 -8.22 5.16 9.54
CA TRP A 28 -7.43 4.73 8.40
C TRP A 28 -6.37 5.74 7.98
N LYS A 29 -6.57 7.03 8.27
CA LYS A 29 -5.60 8.08 7.93
C LYS A 29 -4.26 7.82 8.63
N ASP A 30 -4.30 7.53 9.92
CA ASP A 30 -3.11 7.33 10.74
C ASP A 30 -2.41 6.01 10.41
N GLY A 31 -3.19 4.94 10.18
CA GLY A 31 -2.66 3.65 9.72
C GLY A 31 -1.93 3.77 8.38
N ILE A 32 -2.51 4.46 7.40
CA ILE A 32 -1.88 4.69 6.08
C ILE A 32 -0.65 5.58 6.22
N SER A 33 -0.73 6.69 6.94
CA SER A 33 0.40 7.60 7.15
C SER A 33 1.59 6.92 7.84
N THR A 34 1.34 5.97 8.74
CA THR A 34 2.39 5.18 9.41
C THR A 34 2.95 4.08 8.51
N ALA A 35 2.12 3.47 7.66
CA ALA A 35 2.54 2.38 6.78
C ALA A 35 3.38 2.85 5.59
N LEU A 36 3.12 4.05 5.04
CA LEU A 36 3.82 4.56 3.84
C LEU A 36 5.35 4.62 4.00
N PRO A 37 5.93 5.15 5.10
CA PRO A 37 7.37 5.08 5.34
C PRO A 37 7.94 3.66 5.36
N ALA A 38 7.22 2.72 6.00
CA ALA A 38 7.63 1.32 6.06
C ALA A 38 7.61 0.65 4.67
N LEU A 39 6.59 0.96 3.85
CA LEU A 39 6.52 0.52 2.46
C LEU A 39 7.67 1.06 1.64
N ARG A 40 8.00 2.34 1.79
CA ARG A 40 9.14 2.96 1.11
C ARG A 40 10.46 2.29 1.46
N SER A 41 10.70 2.04 2.74
CA SER A 41 11.94 1.37 3.17
C SER A 41 12.05 -0.05 2.62
N LYS A 42 10.91 -0.73 2.45
CA LYS A 42 10.85 -2.12 1.99
C LYS A 42 10.86 -2.25 0.46
N TYR A 43 10.34 -1.27 -0.25
CA TYR A 43 10.33 -1.18 -1.71
C TYR A 43 11.03 0.10 -2.19
N PRO A 44 12.38 0.18 -2.05
CA PRO A 44 13.13 1.36 -2.47
C PRO A 44 13.08 1.62 -3.99
N ARG A 45 12.63 0.64 -4.77
CA ARG A 45 12.42 0.73 -6.23
C ARG A 45 11.01 1.18 -6.62
N ALA A 46 10.08 1.26 -5.66
CA ALA A 46 8.74 1.76 -5.92
C ALA A 46 8.78 3.29 -5.89
N GLU A 47 8.22 3.90 -6.92
CA GLU A 47 8.11 5.36 -7.04
C GLU A 47 6.68 5.83 -6.83
N THR A 48 5.72 5.05 -7.30
CA THR A 48 4.29 5.31 -7.11
C THR A 48 3.60 4.16 -6.42
N THR A 49 2.51 4.48 -5.75
CA THR A 49 1.58 3.49 -5.17
C THR A 49 0.16 3.84 -5.55
N GLU A 50 -0.70 2.86 -5.70
CA GLU A 50 -2.12 3.07 -6.00
C GLU A 50 -2.98 2.26 -5.03
N PHE A 51 -4.09 2.83 -4.56
CA PHE A 51 -5.08 2.07 -3.81
C PHE A 51 -5.84 1.12 -4.73
N ASN A 52 -5.80 -0.17 -4.40
CA ASN A 52 -6.61 -1.18 -5.05
C ASN A 52 -7.98 -1.26 -4.38
N GLY A 53 -8.81 -0.26 -4.67
CA GLY A 53 -10.13 -0.05 -4.08
C GLY A 53 -10.13 1.10 -3.06
N ASP A 54 -11.30 1.71 -2.89
CA ASP A 54 -11.51 2.87 -2.03
C ASP A 54 -12.14 2.52 -0.67
N LYS A 55 -12.23 1.23 -0.36
CA LYS A 55 -12.79 0.74 0.90
C LYS A 55 -11.94 -0.40 1.47
N ALA A 56 -11.74 -0.34 2.78
CA ALA A 56 -11.25 -1.46 3.57
C ALA A 56 -12.14 -2.70 3.35
N HIS A 57 -11.51 -3.85 3.24
CA HIS A 57 -12.18 -5.12 3.00
C HIS A 57 -11.44 -6.25 3.70
N LYS A 58 -12.11 -7.37 3.95
CA LYS A 58 -11.43 -8.57 4.45
C LYS A 58 -10.46 -9.10 3.42
N SER A 59 -9.27 -9.51 3.86
CA SER A 59 -8.29 -10.15 2.99
C SER A 59 -8.88 -11.47 2.48
N PRO A 60 -9.12 -11.65 1.17
CA PRO A 60 -9.55 -12.93 0.62
C PRO A 60 -8.46 -14.00 0.72
N LYS A 61 -7.21 -13.58 0.97
CA LYS A 61 -6.04 -14.46 1.10
C LYS A 61 -5.78 -14.89 2.54
N ASP A 62 -6.26 -14.12 3.50
CA ASP A 62 -6.15 -14.39 4.94
C ASP A 62 -7.55 -14.29 5.56
N PRO A 63 -8.47 -15.22 5.24
CA PRO A 63 -9.85 -15.16 5.71
C PRO A 63 -9.98 -15.32 7.23
N SER A 64 -8.93 -15.82 7.89
CA SER A 64 -8.82 -15.91 9.35
C SER A 64 -8.41 -14.60 10.01
N ASP A 65 -7.97 -13.60 9.25
CA ASP A 65 -7.70 -12.28 9.79
C ASP A 65 -9.05 -11.57 10.03
N PRO A 66 -9.41 -11.28 11.30
CA PRO A 66 -10.66 -10.58 11.58
C PRO A 66 -10.62 -9.11 11.14
N LYS A 67 -9.44 -8.56 10.84
CA LYS A 67 -9.24 -7.15 10.53
C LYS A 67 -9.47 -6.85 9.06
N GLU A 68 -10.03 -5.68 8.79
CA GLU A 68 -10.08 -5.17 7.44
C GLU A 68 -8.70 -4.70 6.99
N VAL A 69 -8.48 -4.73 5.67
CA VAL A 69 -7.27 -4.28 5.01
C VAL A 69 -7.59 -3.31 3.90
N VAL A 70 -6.68 -2.38 3.69
CA VAL A 70 -6.61 -1.59 2.46
C VAL A 70 -5.39 -2.06 1.67
N THR A 71 -5.60 -2.34 0.39
CA THR A 71 -4.54 -2.84 -0.47
C THR A 71 -3.90 -1.67 -1.23
N LEU A 72 -2.59 -1.50 -1.06
CA LEU A 72 -1.77 -0.61 -1.89
C LEU A 72 -0.98 -1.44 -2.90
N ALA A 73 -1.10 -1.15 -4.19
CA ALA A 73 -0.25 -1.69 -5.24
C ALA A 73 0.93 -0.74 -5.46
N MET A 74 2.15 -1.28 -5.56
CA MET A 74 3.36 -0.48 -5.74
C MET A 74 3.90 -0.67 -7.15
N PHE A 75 4.37 0.42 -7.75
CA PHE A 75 4.87 0.45 -9.12
C PHE A 75 6.25 1.11 -9.16
N SER A 76 7.10 0.59 -10.03
CA SER A 76 8.38 1.23 -10.38
C SER A 76 8.15 2.49 -11.23
N GLU A 77 9.19 3.30 -11.39
CA GLU A 77 9.24 4.45 -12.32
C GLU A 77 8.68 4.12 -13.73
N ARG A 78 8.93 2.90 -14.22
CA ARG A 78 8.48 2.44 -15.54
C ARG A 78 7.01 1.97 -15.57
N GLY A 79 6.26 2.20 -14.50
CA GLY A 79 4.89 1.70 -14.35
C GLY A 79 4.77 0.19 -14.16
N THR A 80 5.89 -0.54 -13.97
CA THR A 80 5.85 -1.98 -13.71
C THR A 80 5.41 -2.23 -12.27
N ARG A 81 4.36 -3.05 -12.09
CA ARG A 81 3.87 -3.45 -10.76
C ARG A 81 4.92 -4.31 -10.05
N LEU A 82 5.42 -3.82 -8.92
CA LEU A 82 6.43 -4.48 -8.11
C LEU A 82 5.80 -5.37 -7.03
N GLY A 83 4.60 -5.06 -6.58
CA GLY A 83 3.92 -5.83 -5.55
C GLY A 83 2.66 -5.15 -5.03
N SER A 84 2.17 -5.66 -3.90
CA SER A 84 1.10 -5.04 -3.15
C SER A 84 1.29 -5.25 -1.65
N ALA A 85 0.76 -4.35 -0.84
CA ALA A 85 0.78 -4.43 0.60
C ALA A 85 -0.62 -4.26 1.17
N HIS A 86 -0.90 -4.98 2.26
CA HIS A 86 -2.12 -4.81 3.04
C HIS A 86 -1.80 -3.94 4.25
N ILE A 87 -2.54 -2.84 4.38
CA ILE A 87 -2.48 -1.95 5.54
C ILE A 87 -3.69 -2.26 6.41
N HIS A 88 -3.48 -2.37 7.72
CA HIS A 88 -4.56 -2.38 8.70
C HIS A 88 -4.67 -1.01 9.34
N GLU A 89 -5.87 -0.68 9.82
CA GLU A 89 -6.15 0.56 10.56
C GLU A 89 -5.22 0.75 11.77
N ASP A 90 -5.07 -0.30 12.59
CA ASP A 90 -4.33 -0.25 13.86
C ASP A 90 -2.86 -0.69 13.77
N ALA A 91 -2.37 -1.08 12.58
CA ALA A 91 -1.05 -1.70 12.48
C ALA A 91 0.03 -0.66 12.16
N PRO A 92 1.09 -0.56 13.00
CA PRO A 92 2.24 0.29 12.68
C PRO A 92 3.09 -0.26 11.52
N LEU A 93 2.79 -1.48 11.04
CA LEU A 93 3.52 -2.14 9.97
C LEU A 93 2.55 -2.77 8.95
N PRO A 94 2.75 -2.53 7.64
CA PRO A 94 1.97 -3.18 6.59
C PRO A 94 2.24 -4.69 6.57
N HIS A 95 1.18 -5.50 6.55
CA HIS A 95 1.31 -6.94 6.32
C HIS A 95 1.57 -7.17 4.83
N LEU A 96 2.70 -7.79 4.52
CA LEU A 96 3.18 -7.91 3.14
C LEU A 96 2.51 -9.12 2.47
N ASN A 97 1.71 -8.88 1.43
CA ASN A 97 1.34 -9.97 0.54
C ASN A 97 2.29 -9.95 -0.65
N LEU A 98 3.43 -10.65 -0.52
CA LEU A 98 4.38 -10.83 -1.61
C LEU A 98 3.75 -11.73 -2.67
N ALA A 99 2.92 -11.16 -3.53
CA ALA A 99 2.58 -11.78 -4.79
C ALA A 99 3.83 -11.70 -5.69
N LEU A 100 4.80 -12.59 -5.46
CA LEU A 100 5.76 -13.04 -6.47
C LEU A 100 4.95 -13.71 -7.58
N ARG A 101 4.33 -12.92 -8.46
CA ARG A 101 3.99 -13.40 -9.78
C ARG A 101 5.25 -13.31 -10.63
N ASN A 102 6.12 -14.29 -10.44
CA ASN A 102 6.96 -14.77 -11.53
C ASN A 102 6.03 -15.21 -12.65
N ARG A 103 5.79 -14.34 -13.64
CA ARG A 103 5.66 -14.77 -15.03
C ARG A 103 6.87 -14.26 -15.78
N ALA A 104 7.99 -14.90 -15.51
CA ALA A 104 8.86 -15.28 -16.61
C ALA A 104 8.10 -16.36 -17.37
N THR A 105 7.55 -16.02 -18.52
CA THR A 105 7.28 -17.00 -19.57
C THR A 105 8.02 -16.48 -20.79
N SER A 106 8.93 -17.32 -21.24
CA SER A 106 9.82 -17.24 -22.40
C SER A 106 9.21 -16.64 -23.66
#